data_AF-L9ZQP2-F1
#
_entry.id   AF-L9ZQP2-F1
#
_cell.length_a   1.000
_cell.length_b   1.000
_cell.length_c   1.000
_cell.angle_alpha   90.00
_cell.angle_beta   90.00
_cell.angle_gamma   90.00
#
_symmetry.space_group_name_H-M   'P 1'
#
loop_
_entity.id
_entity.type
_entity.pdbx_description
1 polymer ?
#
loop_
_entity_poly.entity_id
_entity_poly.type
_entity_poly.pdbx_seq_one_letter_code
_entity_poly.pdbx_strand_id
1 'polypeptide(L)'
;MRIRTDGDYAYRRTAIERAADFYDCNKTKAVVSACDDVPHFVRAARQVLARDDLTLEQRREIAETLSTRAVSFEIETEIVTATEE
;
A
#
# COMPACT_ATOMS: atom_id res chain seq x y z
N MET A 1 15.03 12.92 -14.01
CA MET A 1 13.71 13.46 -13.61
C MET A 1 13.91 14.60 -12.60
N ARG A 2 13.13 15.69 -12.68
CA ARG A 2 13.13 16.77 -11.67
C ARG A 2 11.73 16.94 -11.09
N ILE A 3 11.59 16.90 -9.77
CA ILE A 3 10.32 17.11 -9.08
C ILE A 3 10.22 18.58 -8.68
N ARG A 4 9.19 19.28 -9.15
CA ARG A 4 8.87 20.64 -8.73
C ARG A 4 8.27 20.62 -7.32
N THR A 5 8.75 21.51 -6.46
CA THR A 5 8.36 21.60 -5.04
C THR A 5 8.03 23.03 -4.62
N ASP A 6 7.79 23.90 -5.59
CA ASP A 6 7.47 25.32 -5.46
C ASP A 6 5.96 25.55 -5.66
N GLY A 7 5.42 26.65 -5.10
CA GLY A 7 4.01 27.02 -5.21
C GLY A 7 3.06 25.93 -4.71
N ASP A 8 2.05 25.60 -5.50
CA ASP A 8 1.06 24.55 -5.22
C ASP A 8 1.68 23.15 -5.03
N TYR A 9 2.94 22.97 -5.42
CA TYR A 9 3.67 21.72 -5.25
C TYR A 9 4.51 21.66 -3.97
N ALA A 10 4.40 22.65 -3.09
CA ALA A 10 5.14 22.69 -1.83
C ALA A 10 4.97 21.41 -0.98
N TYR A 11 3.79 20.80 -1.00
CA TYR A 11 3.51 19.55 -0.28
C TYR A 11 4.43 18.39 -0.67
N ARG A 12 4.95 18.38 -1.91
CA ARG A 12 5.87 17.34 -2.39
C ARG A 12 7.19 17.38 -1.64
N ARG A 13 7.66 18.58 -1.27
CA ARG A 13 8.86 18.72 -0.43
C ARG A 13 8.66 18.00 0.90
N THR A 14 7.55 18.28 1.57
CA THR A 14 7.21 17.65 2.84
C THR A 14 7.08 16.13 2.72
N ALA A 15 6.48 15.63 1.64
CA ALA A 15 6.39 14.18 1.39
C ALA A 15 7.78 13.54 1.22
N ILE A 16 8.67 14.18 0.45
CA ILE A 16 10.05 13.72 0.24
C ILE A 16 10.87 13.79 1.53
N GLU A 17 10.69 14.83 2.33
CA GLU A 17 11.37 14.99 3.63
C GLU A 17 10.93 13.89 4.60
N ARG A 18 9.64 13.58 4.69
CA ARG A 18 9.16 12.45 5.53
C ARG A 18 9.76 11.11 5.10
N ALA A 19 9.87 10.86 3.80
CA ALA A 19 10.53 9.66 3.30
C ALA A 19 12.02 9.66 3.67
N ALA A 20 12.70 10.79 3.50
CA ALA A 20 14.11 10.94 3.85
C ALA A 20 14.38 10.69 5.34
N ASP A 21 13.52 11.22 6.21
CA ASP A 21 13.59 11.03 7.65
C ASP A 21 13.32 9.55 8.02
N PHE A 22 12.32 8.92 7.40
CA PHE A 22 12.01 7.50 7.65
C PHE A 22 13.16 6.56 7.24
N TYR A 23 13.74 6.78 6.06
CA TYR A 23 14.84 5.96 5.57
C TYR A 23 16.22 6.39 6.08
N ASP A 24 16.28 7.45 6.90
CA ASP A 24 17.51 8.09 7.38
C ASP A 24 18.55 8.29 6.27
N CYS A 25 18.15 8.94 5.18
CA CYS A 25 19.02 9.14 4.05
C CYS A 25 18.70 10.40 3.25
N ASN A 26 19.51 10.71 2.24
CA ASN A 26 19.26 11.87 1.41
C ASN A 26 17.96 11.72 0.58
N LYS A 27 17.39 12.87 0.21
CA LYS A 27 16.10 12.97 -0.50
C LYS A 27 16.03 12.13 -1.78
N THR A 28 17.12 12.05 -2.55
CA THR A 28 17.15 11.28 -3.80
C THR A 28 17.06 9.78 -3.51
N LYS A 29 17.87 9.29 -2.58
CA LYS A 29 17.85 7.88 -2.17
C LYS A 29 16.49 7.50 -1.58
N ALA A 30 15.92 8.35 -0.74
CA ALA A 30 14.62 8.12 -0.13
C ALA A 30 13.49 7.97 -1.16
N VAL A 31 13.49 8.81 -2.21
CA VAL A 31 12.49 8.71 -3.29
C VAL A 31 12.65 7.41 -4.06
N VAL A 32 13.89 7.01 -4.39
CA VAL A 32 14.15 5.74 -5.09
C VAL A 32 13.70 4.56 -4.23
N SER A 33 14.12 4.52 -2.96
CA SER A 33 13.72 3.49 -2.00
C SER A 33 12.20 3.38 -1.86
N ALA A 34 11.49 4.50 -1.69
CA ALA A 34 10.03 4.49 -1.60
C ALA A 34 9.38 3.93 -2.89
N CYS A 35 9.91 4.28 -4.06
CA CYS A 35 9.39 3.75 -5.34
C CYS A 35 9.66 2.26 -5.52
N ASP A 36 10.79 1.75 -5.03
CA ASP A 36 11.13 0.32 -5.10
C ASP A 36 10.33 -0.51 -4.08
N ASP A 37 10.08 0.05 -2.90
CA ASP A 37 9.42 -0.64 -1.78
C ASP A 37 7.90 -0.75 -1.95
N VAL A 38 7.24 0.26 -2.52
CA VAL A 38 5.76 0.26 -2.67
C VAL A 38 5.25 -0.99 -3.41
N PRO A 39 5.78 -1.38 -4.58
CA PRO A 39 5.38 -2.63 -5.25
C PRO A 39 5.65 -3.88 -4.39
N HIS A 40 6.73 -3.88 -3.61
CA HIS A 40 7.03 -4.97 -2.69
C HIS A 40 5.98 -5.09 -1.59
N PHE A 41 5.60 -3.98 -0.95
CA PHE A 41 4.58 -3.97 0.10
C PHE A 41 3.19 -4.34 -0.42
N VAL A 42 2.81 -3.90 -1.62
CA VAL A 42 1.53 -4.30 -2.23
C VAL A 42 1.50 -5.82 -2.47
N ARG A 43 2.60 -6.41 -2.93
CA ARG A 43 2.70 -7.87 -3.09
C ARG A 43 2.63 -8.60 -1.74
N ALA A 44 3.33 -8.11 -0.73
CA ALA A 44 3.31 -8.69 0.61
C ALA A 44 1.90 -8.62 1.24
N ALA A 45 1.21 -7.48 1.09
CA ALA A 45 -0.17 -7.30 1.51
C ALA A 45 -1.10 -8.32 0.85
N ARG A 46 -0.98 -8.52 -0.46
CA ARG A 46 -1.74 -9.55 -1.19
C ARG A 46 -1.48 -10.96 -0.64
N GLN A 47 -0.23 -11.29 -0.34
CA GLN A 47 0.12 -12.60 0.24
C GLN A 47 -0.51 -12.80 1.62
N VAL A 48 -0.48 -11.77 2.48
CA VAL A 48 -1.13 -11.82 3.79
C VAL A 48 -2.64 -11.99 3.63
N LEU A 49 -3.27 -11.19 2.77
CA LEU A 49 -4.72 -11.25 2.53
C LEU A 49 -5.17 -12.55 1.87
N ALA A 50 -4.27 -13.29 1.21
CA ALA A 50 -4.55 -14.58 0.59
C ALA A 50 -4.50 -15.75 1.57
N ARG A 51 -3.99 -15.58 2.80
CA ARG A 51 -3.79 -16.66 3.76
C ARG A 51 -5.09 -17.34 4.18
N ASP A 52 -5.13 -18.67 4.05
CA ASP A 52 -6.32 -19.49 4.34
C ASP A 52 -6.74 -19.52 5.81
N ASP A 53 -5.85 -19.13 6.74
CA ASP A 53 -6.14 -19.10 8.17
C ASP A 53 -6.82 -17.80 8.65
N LEU A 54 -7.00 -16.81 7.76
CA LEU A 54 -7.72 -15.58 8.07
C LEU A 54 -9.21 -15.75 7.80
N THR A 55 -10.03 -15.38 8.80
CA THR A 55 -11.47 -15.23 8.58
C THR A 55 -11.74 -14.09 7.60
N LEU A 56 -12.93 -14.11 6.98
CA LEU A 56 -13.34 -13.05 6.07
C LEU A 56 -13.34 -11.66 6.72
N GLU A 57 -13.75 -11.58 7.99
CA GLU A 57 -13.75 -10.33 8.75
C GLU A 57 -12.33 -9.81 8.97
N GLN A 58 -11.38 -10.69 9.35
CA GLN A 58 -9.98 -10.34 9.49
C GLN A 58 -9.36 -9.88 8.17
N ARG A 59 -9.70 -10.54 7.05
CA ARG A 59 -9.23 -10.11 5.72
C ARG A 59 -9.74 -8.70 5.38
N ARG A 60 -11.00 -8.39 5.70
CA ARG A 60 -11.57 -7.05 5.49
C ARG A 60 -10.90 -5.99 6.36
N GLU A 61 -10.69 -6.27 7.64
CA GLU A 61 -10.01 -5.36 8.57
C GLU A 61 -8.57 -5.06 8.10
N ILE A 62 -7.82 -6.09 7.72
CA ILE A 62 -6.45 -5.94 7.20
C ILE A 62 -6.48 -5.15 5.89
N ALA A 63 -7.42 -5.44 4.98
CA ALA A 63 -7.54 -4.74 3.70
C ALA A 63 -7.85 -3.25 3.88
N GLU A 64 -8.76 -2.90 4.79
CA GLU A 64 -9.07 -1.50 5.14
C GLU A 64 -7.84 -0.80 5.74
N THR A 65 -7.15 -1.47 6.68
CA THR A 65 -5.96 -0.92 7.34
C THR A 65 -4.80 -0.66 6.37
N LEU A 66 -4.59 -1.57 5.39
CA LEU A 66 -3.52 -1.45 4.40
C LEU A 66 -3.89 -0.54 3.22
N SER A 67 -5.16 -0.16 3.09
CA SER A 67 -5.61 0.76 2.06
C SER A 67 -5.09 2.17 2.34
N THR A 68 -4.56 2.80 1.29
CA THR A 68 -4.05 4.17 1.31
C THR A 68 -4.76 4.98 0.25
N ARG A 69 -4.46 6.29 0.17
CA ARG A 69 -5.02 7.15 -0.90
C ARG A 69 -4.67 6.68 -2.32
N ALA A 70 -3.58 5.92 -2.48
CA ALA A 70 -3.09 5.50 -3.80
C ALA A 70 -3.36 4.02 -4.11
N VAL A 71 -3.69 3.21 -3.11
CA VAL A 71 -3.88 1.76 -3.24
C VAL A 71 -5.06 1.33 -2.37
N SER A 72 -6.06 0.68 -2.98
CA SER A 72 -7.15 0.01 -2.27
C SER A 72 -7.00 -1.50 -2.36
N PHE A 73 -7.42 -2.20 -1.31
CA PHE A 73 -7.55 -3.66 -1.29
C PHE A 73 -9.03 -4.02 -1.12
N GLU A 74 -9.58 -4.74 -2.09
CA GLU A 74 -10.97 -5.22 -2.07
C GLU A 74 -10.98 -6.74 -1.91
N ILE A 75 -11.89 -7.25 -1.08
CA ILE A 75 -12.06 -8.67 -0.82
C ILE A 75 -13.33 -9.16 -1.50
N GLU A 76 -13.16 -9.89 -2.59
CA GLU A 76 -14.25 -10.58 -3.28
C GLU A 76 -14.53 -11.93 -2.61
N THR A 77 -15.80 -12.24 -2.37
CA THR A 77 -16.25 -13.54 -1.84
C THR A 77 -17.14 -14.22 -2.84
N GLU A 78 -16.80 -15.45 -3.21
CA GLU A 78 -17.65 -16.29 -4.06
C GLU A 78 -18.70 -17.02 -3.20
N ILE A 79 -19.96 -16.97 -3.62
CA ILE A 79 -21.06 -17.72 -3.00
C ILE A 79 -21.29 -18.99 -3.83
N VAL A 80 -21.03 -20.16 -3.26
CA VAL A 80 -21.28 -21.45 -3.91
C VAL A 80 -22.57 -22.06 -3.34
N THR A 81 -23.51 -22.41 -4.22
CA THR A 81 -24.74 -23.13 -3.87
C THR A 81 -24.64 -24.58 -4.30
N ALA A 82 -24.89 -25.52 -3.39
CA ALA A 82 -25.08 -26.93 -3.70
C ALA A 82 -26.54 -27.33 -3.43
N THR A 83 -27.15 -28.07 -4.34
CA THR A 83 -28.45 -28.73 -4.16
C THR A 83 -28.23 -30.22 -3.97
N GLU A 84 -28.78 -30.78 -2.89
CA GLU A 84 -28.83 -32.24 -2.67
C GLU A 84 -29.84 -32.87 -3.65
N GLU A 85 -29.46 -33.97 -4.30
CA GLU A 85 -30.34 -34.87 -5.07
C GLU A 85 -30.95 -35.94 -4.17
#